data_AF-A0A5A7WA10-F1
#
_entry.id   AF-A0A5A7WA10-F1
#
_cell.length_a   1.000
_cell.length_b   1.000
_cell.length_c   1.000
_cell.angle_alpha   90.00
_cell.angle_beta   90.00
_cell.angle_gamma   90.00
#
_symmetry.space_group_name_H-M   'P 1'
#
loop_
_entity.id
_entity.type
_entity.pdbx_description
1 polymer ?
#
loop_
_entity_poly.entity_id
_entity_poly.type
_entity_poly.pdbx_seq_one_letter_code
_entity_poly.pdbx_strand_id
1 'polypeptide(L)' 'MRNWKDDIELLWTLRDISGGRLKLSPITEDQLSELLEMGFVEVVDDQVKLTGAGYSRTK' A
#
# COMPACT_ATOMS: atom_id res chain seq x y z
N MET A 1 3.29 -15.56 8.88
CA MET A 1 3.47 -14.17 8.39
C MET A 1 3.99 -14.27 6.97
N ARG A 2 3.17 -13.87 5.99
CA ARG A 2 3.53 -13.90 4.56
C ARG A 2 4.65 -12.89 4.35
N ASN A 3 5.79 -13.29 3.80
CA ASN A 3 6.96 -12.42 3.68
C ASN A 3 6.86 -11.56 2.40
N TRP A 4 5.87 -10.67 2.40
CA TRP A 4 5.55 -9.60 1.47
C TRP A 4 6.70 -8.71 0.95
N LYS A 5 7.89 -8.80 1.55
CA LYS A 5 9.04 -7.96 1.19
C LYS A 5 9.52 -8.19 -0.25
N ASP A 6 9.23 -9.34 -0.86
CA ASP A 6 9.59 -9.65 -2.26
C ASP A 6 8.37 -9.94 -3.17
N ASP A 7 7.14 -9.76 -2.66
CA ASP A 7 5.94 -10.20 -3.35
C ASP A 7 5.43 -9.17 -4.39
N ILE A 8 5.12 -9.67 -5.58
CA ILE A 8 4.42 -8.95 -6.66
C ILE A 8 3.13 -8.30 -6.13
N GLU A 9 2.46 -8.95 -5.16
CA GLU A 9 1.26 -8.44 -4.50
C GLU A 9 1.50 -7.08 -3.82
N LEU A 10 2.63 -6.90 -3.12
CA LEU A 10 2.95 -5.61 -2.46
C LEU A 10 3.11 -4.51 -3.50
N LEU A 11 3.85 -4.78 -4.57
CA LEU A 11 4.08 -3.80 -5.64
C LEU A 11 2.77 -3.39 -6.32
N TRP A 12 1.89 -4.36 -6.59
CA TRP A 12 0.58 -4.09 -7.19
C TRP A 12 -0.30 -3.28 -6.25
N THR A 13 -0.33 -3.63 -4.96
CA THR A 13 -1.06 -2.88 -3.95
C THR A 13 -0.59 -1.42 -3.87
N LEU A 14 0.71 -1.17 -3.77
CA LEU A 14 1.24 0.20 -3.73
C LEU A 14 0.92 0.97 -5.01
N ARG A 15 1.02 0.31 -6.18
CA ARG A 15 0.67 0.89 -7.49
C ARG A 15 -0.83 1.22 -7.60
N ASP A 16 -1.69 0.42 -6.98
CA ASP A 16 -3.13 0.63 -7.01
C ASP A 16 -3.54 1.72 -6.03
N ILE A 17 -2.91 1.80 -4.85
CA ILE A 17 -3.04 2.93 -3.91
C ILE A 17 -2.61 4.24 -4.60
N SER A 18 -1.43 4.26 -5.24
CA SER A 18 -0.95 5.44 -5.99
C SER A 18 -1.90 5.88 -7.10
N GLY A 19 -2.62 4.93 -7.71
CA GLY A 19 -3.55 5.20 -8.80
C GLY A 19 -4.99 5.45 -8.33
N GLY A 20 -5.28 5.42 -7.03
CA GLY A 20 -6.65 5.48 -6.50
C GLY A 20 -7.53 4.31 -6.97
N ARG A 21 -6.94 3.16 -7.31
CA ARG A 21 -7.61 1.99 -7.91
C ARG A 21 -8.18 0.99 -6.89
N LEU A 22 -8.43 1.44 -5.66
CA LEU A 22 -8.89 0.60 -4.54
C LEU A 22 -10.33 0.07 -4.69
N LYS A 23 -11.08 0.50 -5.71
CA LYS A 23 -12.44 0.02 -5.96
C LYS A 23 -12.51 -1.38 -6.58
N LEU A 24 -11.52 -1.75 -7.40
CA LEU A 24 -11.51 -3.02 -8.13
C LEU A 24 -10.75 -4.12 -7.39
N SER A 25 -9.77 -3.71 -6.57
CA SER A 25 -9.02 -4.60 -5.67
C SER A 25 -8.89 -3.91 -4.31
N PRO A 26 -9.92 -4.03 -3.44
CA PRO A 26 -9.85 -3.44 -2.11
C PRO A 26 -8.77 -4.15 -1.28
N ILE A 27 -7.95 -3.37 -0.57
CA ILE A 27 -7.01 -3.89 0.42
C ILE A 27 -7.76 -4.21 1.72
N THR A 28 -7.34 -5.24 2.44
CA THR A 28 -7.91 -5.59 3.74
C THR A 28 -7.38 -4.67 4.85
N GLU A 29 -8.05 -4.63 6.00
CA GLU A 29 -7.57 -3.86 7.18
C GLU A 29 -6.22 -4.36 7.70
N ASP A 30 -5.97 -5.67 7.65
CA ASP A 30 -4.68 -6.26 8.02
C ASP A 30 -3.57 -5.78 7.08
N GLN A 31 -3.81 -5.78 5.77
CA GLN A 31 -2.86 -5.28 4.77
C GLN A 31 -2.60 -3.78 4.95
N LEU A 32 -3.64 -3.00 5.23
CA LEU A 32 -3.50 -1.57 5.50
C LEU A 32 -2.68 -1.33 6.77
N SER A 33 -2.95 -2.06 7.84
CA SER A 33 -2.22 -1.95 9.11
C SER A 33 -0.74 -2.29 8.92
N GLU A 34 -0.44 -3.36 8.19
CA GLU A 34 0.93 -3.71 7.81
C GLU A 34 1.60 -2.57 7.01
N LEU A 35 0.96 -2.05 5.97
CA LEU A 35 1.52 -0.96 5.15
C LEU A 35 1.78 0.32 5.96
N LEU A 36 0.93 0.62 6.95
CA LEU A 36 1.10 1.72 7.89
C LEU A 36 2.29 1.47 8.81
N GLU A 37 2.44 0.27 9.37
CA GLU A 37 3.58 -0.12 10.19
C GLU A 37 4.92 -0.03 9.44
N MET A 38 4.94 -0.31 8.13
CA MET A 38 6.13 -0.12 7.29
C MET A 38 6.43 1.35 6.97
N GLY A 39 5.46 2.24 7.20
CA GLY A 39 5.53 3.63 6.75
C GLY A 39 5.47 3.79 5.22
N PHE A 40 4.86 2.85 4.49
CA PHE A 40 4.68 2.96 3.04
C PHE A 40 3.42 3.74 2.64
N VAL A 41 2.44 3.78 3.52
CA VAL A 41 1.19 4.51 3.32
C VAL A 41 0.89 5.39 4.53
N GLU A 42 0.03 6.36 4.33
CA GLU A 42 -0.53 7.22 5.36
C GLU A 42 -2.01 7.49 5.05
N VAL A 43 -2.82 7.78 6.07
CA VAL A 43 -4.22 8.19 5.90
C VAL A 43 -4.29 9.72 6.02
N VAL A 44 -4.71 10.37 4.95
CA VAL A 44 -4.88 11.83 4.87
C VAL A 44 -6.26 12.11 4.30
N ASP A 45 -7.07 12.88 5.03
CA ASP A 45 -8.46 13.20 4.66
C ASP A 45 -9.29 11.93 4.39
N ASP A 46 -9.19 10.93 5.26
CA ASP A 46 -9.82 9.61 5.14
C ASP A 46 -9.44 8.83 3.85
N GLN A 47 -8.35 9.21 3.19
CA GLN A 47 -7.82 8.52 2.02
C GLN A 47 -6.44 7.93 2.30
N VAL A 48 -6.25 6.67 1.89
CA VAL A 48 -4.95 6.01 1.93
C VAL A 48 -4.09 6.56 0.79
N LYS A 49 -2.94 7.15 1.12
CA LYS A 49 -1.95 7.70 0.18
C LYS A 49 -0.60 7.05 0.41
N LEU A 50 0.23 7.01 -0.64
CA LEU A 50 1.61 6.56 -0.51
C LEU A 50 2.46 7.63 0.16
N THR A 51 3.35 7.21 1.05
CA THR A 51 4.46 8.04 1.54
C THR A 51 5.59 8.08 0.50
N GLY A 52 6.59 8.93 0.72
CA GLY A 52 7.81 8.93 -0.11
C GLY A 52 8.54 7.58 -0.15
N ALA A 53 8.50 6.81 0.94
CA ALA A 53 9.06 5.45 0.99
C ALA A 53 8.24 4.47 0.13
N GLY A 54 6.91 4.55 0.20
CA GLY A 54 6.02 3.77 -0.66
C GLY A 54 6.24 4.06 -2.14
N TYR A 55 6.35 5.33 -2.53
CA TYR A 55 6.66 5.72 -3.91
C TYR A 55 8.00 5.17 -4.39
N SER A 56 9.04 5.22 -3.55
CA SER A 56 10.37 4.69 -3.89
C SER A 56 10.36 3.18 -4.07
N ARG A 57 9.43 2.47 -3.41
CA ARG A 57 9.26 1.01 -3.54
C ARG A 57 8.49 0.60 -4.80
N THR A 58 7.72 1.52 -5.41
CA THR A 58 6.97 1.26 -6.66
C THR A 58 7.79 1.41 -7.94
N LYS A 59 9.01 1.97 -7.85
CA LYS A 59 9.96 2.12 -8.97
C LYS A 59 10.93 0.96 -9.00
#